data_AF-A0AAN6S9Y7-F1
#
_entry.id   AF-A0AAN6S9Y7-F1
#
_cell.length_a   1.000
_cell.length_b   1.000
_cell.length_c   1.000
_cell.angle_alpha   90.00
_cell.angle_beta   90.00
_cell.angle_gamma   90.00
#
_symmetry.space_group_name_H-M   'P 1'
#
loop_
_entity.id
_entity.type
_entity.pdbx_description
1 polymer ?
#
loop_
_entity_poly.entity_id
_entity_poly.type
_entity_poly.pdbx_seq_one_letter_code
_entity_poly.pdbx_strand_id
1 'polypeptide(L)' 'MKDFIEDKYDIDEKPTYIRLRRYVLKAWEELPESFLTELLASMTAWHLAVIDANGMHTKYQHLV' A
#
# COMPACT_ATOMS: atom_id res chain seq x y z
N MET A 1 -1.06 -2.56 -1.24
CA MET A 1 -2.35 -3.00 -1.86
C MET A 1 -3.53 -2.54 -1.02
N LYS A 2 -3.51 -2.75 0.31
CA LYS A 2 -4.49 -2.19 1.24
C LYS A 2 -4.79 -0.71 0.95
N ASP A 3 -3.77 0.14 0.92
CA ASP A 3 -3.92 1.58 0.69
C ASP A 3 -4.61 1.91 -0.63
N PHE A 4 -4.22 1.25 -1.72
CA PHE A 4 -4.87 1.44 -3.03
C PHE A 4 -6.35 1.06 -3.02
N ILE A 5 -6.71 0.00 -2.28
CA ILE A 5 -8.11 -0.43 -2.17
C ILE A 5 -8.89 0.53 -1.25
N GLU A 6 -8.30 0.97 -0.14
CA GLU A 6 -8.90 1.94 0.79
C GLU A 6 -9.17 3.28 0.09
N ASP A 7 -8.18 3.84 -0.61
CA ASP A 7 -8.32 5.10 -1.37
C ASP A 7 -9.37 5.00 -2.49
N LYS A 8 -9.48 3.84 -3.15
CA LYS A 8 -10.33 3.67 -4.33
C LYS A 8 -11.77 3.29 -4.01
N TYR A 9 -11.98 2.47 -2.98
CA TYR A 9 -13.28 1.85 -2.72
C TYR A 9 -13.97 2.35 -1.46
N ASP A 10 -13.35 3.27 -0.70
CA ASP A 10 -13.89 3.85 0.54
C ASP A 10 -14.49 2.77 1.44
N ILE A 11 -13.67 1.77 1.77
CA ILE A 11 -14.17 0.55 2.39
C ILE A 11 -14.49 0.79 3.87
N ASP A 12 -15.74 0.47 4.27
CA ASP A 12 -16.15 0.34 5.67
C ASP A 12 -15.16 -0.52 6.47
N GLU A 13 -14.92 -0.17 7.74
CA GLU A 13 -13.83 -0.68 8.61
C GLU A 13 -13.61 -2.21 8.59
N LYS A 14 -14.60 -3.04 8.22
CA LYS A 14 -14.47 -4.51 8.11
C LYS A 14 -15.34 -5.12 7.00
N PRO A 15 -14.87 -5.20 5.74
CA PRO A 15 -15.58 -5.92 4.69
C PRO A 15 -15.57 -7.44 4.98
N THR A 16 -16.66 -8.14 4.61
CA THR A 16 -16.68 -9.60 4.67
C THR A 16 -15.61 -10.19 3.73
N TYR A 17 -15.11 -11.39 4.04
CA TYR A 17 -14.06 -12.05 3.24
C TYR A 17 -14.39 -12.10 1.73
N ILE A 18 -15.65 -12.36 1.36
CA ILE A 18 -16.08 -12.40 -0.05
C ILE A 18 -15.93 -11.02 -0.70
N ARG A 19 -16.30 -9.95 0.00
CA ARG A 19 -16.17 -8.57 -0.49
C ARG A 19 -14.69 -8.18 -0.60
N LEU A 20 -13.89 -8.47 0.42
CA LEU A 20 -12.45 -8.22 0.41
C LEU A 20 -11.77 -8.93 -0.75
N ARG A 21 -12.04 -10.22 -0.96
CA ARG A 21 -11.48 -10.99 -2.07
C ARG A 21 -11.83 -10.37 -3.42
N ARG A 22 -13.07 -9.90 -3.60
CA ARG A 22 -13.50 -9.22 -4.83
C ARG A 22 -12.75 -7.90 -5.02
N TYR A 23 -12.61 -7.09 -3.98
CA TYR A 23 -11.90 -5.82 -4.06
C TYR A 23 -10.42 -6.01 -4.38
N VAL A 24 -9.76 -6.99 -3.76
CA VAL A 24 -8.34 -7.30 -4.02
C VAL A 24 -8.12 -7.74 -5.47
N LEU A 25 -8.96 -8.64 -6.00
CA LEU A 25 -8.84 -9.10 -7.38
C LEU A 25 -9.06 -7.95 -8.38
N LYS A 26 -10.11 -7.16 -8.17
CA LYS A 26 -10.42 -6.03 -9.04
C LYS A 26 -9.33 -4.95 -8.98
N ALA A 27 -8.82 -4.67 -7.79
CA ALA A 27 -7.73 -3.74 -7.61
C ALA A 27 -6.44 -4.20 -8.29
N TRP A 28 -6.14 -5.51 -8.26
CA TRP A 28 -4.99 -6.08 -8.96
C TRP A 28 -5.10 -5.94 -10.48
N GLU A 29 -6.29 -6.14 -11.04
CA GLU A 29 -6.52 -5.97 -12.49
C GLU A 29 -6.45 -4.51 -12.94
N GLU A 30 -6.82 -3.57 -12.06
CA GLU A 30 -6.89 -2.14 -12.38
C GLU A 30 -5.66 -1.36 -11.89
N LEU A 31 -4.67 -2.04 -11.31
CA LEU A 31 -3.49 -1.40 -10.73
C LEU A 31 -2.61 -0.80 -11.85
N PRO A 32 -2.32 0.51 -11.84
CA PRO A 32 -1.41 1.10 -12.81
C PRO A 32 0.02 0.56 -12.61
N GLU A 33 0.72 0.23 -13.69
CA GLU A 33 2.14 -0.15 -13.61
C GLU A 33 3.00 0.98 -13.01
N SER A 34 2.62 2.23 -13.27
CA SER A 34 3.27 3.41 -12.67
C SER A 34 3.21 3.39 -11.14
N PHE A 35 2.09 2.93 -10.55
CA PHE A 35 1.95 2.84 -9.10
C PHE A 35 2.97 1.88 -8.49
N LEU A 36 3.18 0.70 -9.11
CA LEU A 36 4.21 -0.25 -8.68
C LEU A 36 5.62 0.32 -8.87
N THR A 37 5.84 1.01 -9.98
CA THR A 37 7.14 1.60 -10.32
C THR A 37 7.52 2.71 -9.34
N GLU A 38 6.57 3.57 -8.97
CA GLU A 38 6.73 4.63 -7.97
C GLU A 38 6.97 4.05 -6.57
N LEU A 39 6.25 2.98 -6.21
CA LEU A 39 6.46 2.28 -4.94
C LEU A 39 7.89 1.73 -4.85
N LEU A 40 8.37 1.07 -5.92
CA LEU A 40 9.74 0.58 -6.01
C LEU A 40 10.77 1.71 -5.96
N ALA A 41 10.51 2.82 -6.66
CA ALA A 41 11.40 3.99 -6.63
C ALA A 41 11.49 4.62 -5.23
N SER A 42 10.42 4.52 -4.43
CA SER A 42 10.38 5.03 -3.05
C SER A 42 11.21 4.21 -2.06
N MET A 43 11.61 2.98 -2.42
CA MET A 43 12.29 2.03 -1.53
C MET A 43 13.62 2.58 -0.97
N THR A 44 14.38 3.33 -1.78
CA THR A 44 15.62 3.98 -1.30
C THR A 44 15.33 5.03 -0.22
N ALA A 45 14.27 5.82 -0.38
CA ALA A 45 13.88 6.81 0.61
C ALA A 45 13.43 6.15 1.93
N TRP A 46 12.79 4.98 1.86
CA TRP A 46 12.39 4.22 3.05
C TRP A 46 13.60 3.73 3.83
N HIS A 47 14.58 3.13 3.15
CA HIS A 47 15.80 2.65 3.81
C HIS A 47 16.55 3.78 4.50
N LEU A 48 16.69 4.93 3.83
CA LEU A 48 17.34 6.11 4.43
C LEU A 48 16.58 6.61 5.66
N ALA A 49 15.24 6.64 5.61
CA ALA A 49 14.45 7.05 6.76
C ALA A 49 14.56 6.07 7.93
N VAL A 50 14.65 4.76 7.67
CA VAL A 50 14.85 3.75 8.73
C VAL A 50 16.23 3.89 9.35
N ILE A 51 17.25 4.15 8.54
CA ILE A 51 18.61 4.41 9.02
C ILE A 51 18.64 5.66 9.90
N ASP A 52 18.03 6.77 9.46
CA ASP A 52 17.95 8.02 10.22
C ASP A 52 17.18 7.85 11.54
N ALA A 53 16.14 7.02 11.52
CA ALA A 53 15.37 6.66 12.70
C ALA A 53 16.09 5.63 13.61
N ASN A 54 17.35 5.26 13.35
CA ASN A 54 18.09 4.20 14.06
C ASN A 54 17.32 2.88 14.14
N GLY A 55 16.65 2.51 13.04
CA GLY A 55 15.83 1.30 12.96
C GLY A 55 14.41 1.45 13.53
N MET A 56 14.03 2.64 14.03
CA MET A 56 12.69 2.88 14.56
C MET A 56 11.65 3.13 13.45
N HIS A 57 10.39 3.15 13.87
CA HIS A 57 9.22 3.41 13.02
C HIS A 57 9.36 4.71 12.21
N THR A 58 9.02 4.65 10.92
CA THR A 58 9.09 5.80 10.00
C THR A 58 7.74 6.03 9.34
N LYS A 59 7.55 7.23 8.75
CA LYS A 59 6.35 7.60 7.99
C LYS A 59 6.02 6.65 6.82
N TYR A 60 6.97 5.81 6.42
CA TYR A 60 6.81 4.88 5.30
C TYR A 60 6.25 3.51 5.72
N GLN A 61 6.08 3.24 7.01
CA GLN A 61 5.53 1.96 7.48
C GLN A 61 4.07 1.71 7.14
N HIS A 62 3.33 2.75 6.76
CA HIS A 62 1.93 2.61 6.36
C HIS A 62 1.78 2.11 4.91
N LEU A 63 2.88 2.10 4.14
CA LEU A 63 2.88 1.76 2.70
C LEU A 63 3.07 0.26 2.43
N VAL A 64 3.03 -0.59 3.48
CA VAL A 64 3.19 -2.06 3.42
C VAL A 64 1.87 -2.74 3.75
#